data_AF-A0A4Y9J2S4-F1
#
_entry.id   AF-A0A4Y9J2S4-F1
#
_cell.length_a   1.000
_cell.length_b   1.000
_cell.length_c   1.000
_cell.angle_alpha   90.00
_cell.angle_beta   90.00
_cell.angle_gamma   90.00
#
_symmetry.space_group_name_H-M   'P 1'
#
loop_
_entity.id
_entity.type
_entity.pdbx_description
1 polymer ?
#
loop_
_entity_poly.entity_id
_entity_poly.type
_entity_poly.pdbx_seq_one_letter_code
_entity_poly.pdbx_strand_id
1 'polypeptide(L)'
;MKKKIVTLCILLSGLSHVYAERVKLMIENQSKSSAIEVPIHVDFDQSNRSLRIDFKKSIDCTVIVSGVDGIVYQQSISVKNYQSVRLDLKQYEEGDYEIVFYDTEGNVIDGSFYLNDNFKIYTHY
;
A
#
# COMPACT_ATOMS: atom_id res chain seq x y z
N MET A 1 32.10 -18.51 -50.60
CA MET A 1 31.04 -18.66 -49.58
C MET A 1 31.55 -18.13 -48.25
N LYS A 2 30.95 -17.08 -47.67
CA LYS A 2 31.28 -16.56 -46.33
C LYS A 2 30.00 -16.48 -45.51
N LYS A 3 30.05 -17.07 -44.30
CA LYS A 3 28.91 -17.41 -43.45
C LYS A 3 28.29 -16.14 -42.85
N LYS A 4 26.95 -16.03 -42.87
CA LYS A 4 26.21 -14.99 -42.13
C LYS A 4 26.11 -15.43 -40.67
N ILE A 5 26.57 -14.60 -39.74
CA ILE A 5 26.34 -14.78 -38.31
C ILE A 5 25.03 -14.06 -38.00
N VAL A 6 24.01 -14.83 -37.59
CA VAL A 6 22.75 -14.31 -37.06
C VAL A 6 22.89 -14.29 -35.55
N THR A 7 23.00 -13.09 -34.97
CA THR A 7 23.03 -12.92 -33.52
C THR A 7 21.60 -12.97 -32.98
N LEU A 8 21.28 -14.03 -32.24
CA LEU A 8 20.05 -14.19 -31.47
C LEU A 8 20.32 -13.71 -30.05
N CYS A 9 19.90 -12.50 -29.69
CA CYS A 9 19.88 -12.06 -28.29
C CYS A 9 18.50 -12.37 -27.71
N ILE A 10 18.48 -13.38 -26.82
CA ILE A 10 17.32 -13.79 -26.03
C ILE A 10 17.00 -12.64 -25.07
N LEU A 11 15.84 -12.02 -25.24
CA LEU A 11 15.29 -11.08 -24.27
C LEU A 11 14.99 -11.86 -22.98
N LEU A 12 15.86 -11.74 -21.97
CA LEU A 12 15.48 -12.08 -20.60
C LEU A 12 14.41 -11.07 -20.16
N SER A 13 13.15 -11.45 -20.34
CA SER A 13 12.05 -10.84 -19.60
C SER A 13 12.26 -11.17 -18.13
N GLY A 14 12.91 -10.27 -17.40
CA GLY A 14 12.95 -10.31 -15.95
C GLY A 14 11.52 -10.33 -15.44
N LEU A 15 11.14 -11.43 -14.80
CA LEU A 15 9.93 -11.48 -14.00
C LEU A 15 10.16 -10.52 -12.83
N SER A 16 9.67 -9.29 -12.95
CA SER A 16 9.53 -8.41 -11.81
C SER A 16 8.52 -9.06 -10.87
N HIS A 17 9.03 -9.70 -9.82
CA HIS A 17 8.22 -10.12 -8.70
C HIS A 17 7.64 -8.84 -8.09
N VAL A 18 6.35 -8.58 -8.37
CA VAL A 18 5.60 -7.53 -7.69
C VAL A 18 5.45 -7.99 -6.23
N TYR A 19 6.32 -7.48 -5.37
CA TYR A 19 6.24 -7.71 -3.93
C TYR A 19 5.26 -6.69 -3.35
N ALA A 20 4.01 -7.12 -3.20
CA ALA A 20 3.03 -6.40 -2.40
C ALA A 20 3.09 -6.92 -0.97
N GLU A 21 3.42 -6.05 -0.02
CA GLU A 21 3.40 -6.36 1.40
C GLU A 21 2.03 -6.00 1.96
N ARG A 22 1.45 -6.91 2.76
CA ARG A 22 0.19 -6.63 3.45
C ARG A 22 0.46 -5.77 4.68
N VAL A 23 -0.22 -4.63 4.76
CA VAL A 23 -0.18 -3.82 5.99
C VAL A 23 -1.06 -4.52 7.03
N LYS A 24 -0.45 -4.91 8.15
CA LYS A 24 -1.19 -5.55 9.24
C LYS A 24 -1.98 -4.48 9.98
N LEU A 25 -3.31 -4.65 9.99
CA LEU A 25 -4.20 -3.76 10.72
C LEU A 25 -4.44 -4.26 12.15
N MET A 26 -4.41 -3.35 13.11
CA MET A 26 -4.81 -3.54 14.50
C MET A 26 -6.10 -2.78 14.78
N ILE A 27 -6.86 -3.23 15.79
CA ILE A 27 -8.12 -2.60 16.18
C ILE A 27 -8.09 -2.34 17.68
N GLU A 28 -8.35 -1.09 18.06
CA GLU A 28 -8.48 -0.68 19.46
C GLU A 28 -9.94 -0.32 19.82
N ASN A 29 -10.31 -0.53 21.10
CA ASN A 29 -11.62 -0.19 21.71
C ASN A 29 -12.86 -1.02 21.35
N GLN A 30 -12.73 -2.29 20.96
CA GLN A 30 -13.92 -3.12 20.72
C GLN A 30 -14.49 -3.76 21.99
N SER A 31 -15.78 -3.50 22.24
CA SER A 31 -16.58 -4.26 23.21
C SER A 31 -16.68 -5.73 22.77
N LYS A 32 -16.37 -6.67 23.68
CA LYS A 32 -16.27 -8.12 23.42
C LYS A 32 -17.56 -8.69 22.79
N SER A 33 -17.59 -8.94 21.48
CA SER A 33 -18.54 -9.90 20.87
C SER A 33 -18.24 -10.21 19.39
N SER A 34 -18.18 -11.52 19.09
CA SER A 34 -18.13 -12.17 17.77
C SER A 34 -16.85 -11.97 16.94
N ALA A 35 -16.52 -12.91 16.05
CA ALA A 35 -15.33 -12.83 15.18
C ALA A 35 -15.52 -11.70 14.17
N ILE A 36 -14.74 -10.63 14.32
CA ILE A 36 -14.91 -9.39 13.57
C ILE A 36 -14.14 -9.46 12.26
N GLU A 37 -14.87 -9.40 11.16
CA GLU A 37 -14.28 -9.20 9.84
C GLU A 37 -13.87 -7.73 9.72
N VAL A 38 -12.57 -7.45 9.62
CA VAL A 38 -12.06 -6.10 9.38
C VAL A 38 -12.60 -5.61 8.03
N PRO A 39 -13.43 -4.53 8.01
CA PRO A 39 -14.10 -4.08 6.78
C PRO A 39 -13.16 -3.39 5.80
N ILE A 40 -11.90 -3.19 6.20
CA ILE A 40 -10.86 -2.51 5.44
C ILE A 40 -9.71 -3.49 5.20
N HIS A 41 -9.15 -3.45 4.00
CA HIS A 41 -7.93 -4.16 3.63
C HIS A 41 -6.93 -3.17 3.03
N VAL A 42 -5.67 -3.24 3.46
CA VAL A 42 -4.62 -2.33 3.01
C VAL A 42 -3.47 -3.16 2.45
N ASP A 43 -3.11 -2.88 1.20
CA ASP A 43 -1.94 -3.44 0.53
C ASP A 43 -0.98 -2.31 0.16
N PHE A 44 0.30 -2.51 0.45
CA PHE A 44 1.36 -1.60 0.05
C PHE A 44 2.23 -2.26 -1.04
N ASP A 45 2.24 -1.64 -2.22
CA ASP A 45 3.12 -2.02 -3.33
C ASP A 45 4.40 -1.19 -3.26
N GLN A 46 5.44 -1.80 -2.71
CA GLN A 46 6.75 -1.18 -2.53
C GLN A 46 7.41 -0.80 -3.88
N SER A 47 7.19 -1.59 -4.94
CA SER A 47 7.78 -1.34 -6.25
C SER A 47 7.20 -0.10 -6.92
N ASN A 48 5.89 0.10 -6.78
CA ASN A 48 5.19 1.26 -7.35
C ASN A 48 5.04 2.42 -6.37
N ARG A 49 5.51 2.25 -5.13
CA ARG A 49 5.27 3.17 -4.00
C ARG A 49 3.80 3.56 -3.93
N SER A 50 2.92 2.56 -3.96
CA SER A 50 1.48 2.77 -4.00
C SER A 50 0.79 2.07 -2.85
N LEU A 51 -0.01 2.82 -2.10
CA LEU A 51 -0.86 2.28 -1.05
C LEU A 51 -2.28 2.12 -1.59
N ARG A 52 -2.81 0.90 -1.50
CA ARG A 52 -4.19 0.58 -1.88
C ARG A 52 -5.00 0.29 -0.62
N ILE A 53 -6.14 0.95 -0.50
CA ILE A 53 -7.10 0.76 0.57
C ILE A 53 -8.40 0.26 -0.05
N ASP A 54 -8.85 -0.92 0.35
CA ASP A 54 -10.09 -1.53 -0.10
C ASP A 54 -11.11 -1.55 1.05
N PHE A 55 -12.20 -0.80 0.88
CA PHE A 55 -13.36 -0.82 1.76
C PHE A 55 -14.31 -1.92 1.28
N LYS A 56 -14.37 -3.04 2.02
CA LYS A 56 -15.13 -4.23 1.64
C LYS A 56 -16.62 -4.13 1.99
N LYS A 57 -16.97 -3.27 2.96
CA LYS A 57 -18.33 -3.06 3.47
C LYS A 57 -18.60 -1.56 3.66
N SER A 58 -19.85 -1.23 3.92
CA SER A 58 -20.26 0.14 4.24
C SER A 58 -19.51 0.63 5.49
N ILE A 59 -18.92 1.82 5.42
CA ILE A 59 -18.24 2.47 6.54
C ILE A 59 -18.16 3.98 6.29
N ASP A 60 -18.35 4.74 7.36
CA ASP A 60 -18.07 6.17 7.41
C ASP A 60 -16.84 6.37 8.31
N CYS A 61 -15.73 6.82 7.75
CA CYS A 61 -14.48 6.99 8.50
C CYS A 61 -13.62 8.14 7.97
N THR A 62 -12.74 8.65 8.81
CA THR A 62 -11.62 9.50 8.40
C THR A 62 -10.37 8.65 8.29
N VAL A 63 -9.74 8.68 7.11
CA VAL A 63 -8.45 8.05 6.84
C VAL A 63 -7.36 9.09 7.01
N ILE A 64 -6.30 8.74 7.73
CA ILE A 64 -5.09 9.54 7.86
C ILE A 64 -3.90 8.65 7.53
N VAL A 65 -3.01 9.12 6.66
CA VAL A 65 -1.71 8.51 6.41
C VAL A 65 -0.64 9.52 6.75
N SER A 66 0.31 9.12 7.60
CA SER A 66 1.41 9.95 8.07
C SER A 66 2.74 9.29 7.74
N GLY A 67 3.69 10.08 7.28
CA GLY A 67 5.08 9.67 7.07
C GLY A 67 6.04 10.52 7.88
N VAL A 68 7.33 10.46 7.53
CA VAL A 68 8.44 11.16 8.21
C VAL A 68 8.19 12.66 8.35
N ASP A 69 7.65 13.30 7.30
CA ASP A 69 7.42 14.74 7.24
C ASP A 69 6.01 15.17 7.72
N GLY A 70 5.22 14.23 8.23
CA GLY A 70 3.86 14.46 8.74
C GLY A 70 2.77 13.86 7.86
N ILE A 71 1.57 14.46 7.89
CA ILE A 71 0.38 13.92 7.21
C ILE A 71 0.55 14.05 5.70
N VAL A 72 0.56 12.90 5.01
CA VAL A 72 0.65 12.82 3.55
C VAL A 72 -0.71 12.66 2.89
N TYR A 73 -1.70 12.17 3.63
CA TYR A 73 -3.08 12.06 3.16
C TYR A 73 -4.06 12.12 4.32
N GLN A 74 -5.15 12.86 4.13
CA GLN A 74 -6.27 12.89 5.05
C GLN A 74 -7.56 13.08 4.28
N GLN A 75 -8.52 12.16 4.46
CA GLN A 75 -9.82 12.26 3.81
C GLN A 75 -10.93 11.61 4.64
N SER A 76 -12.07 12.28 4.73
CA SER A 76 -13.31 11.67 5.18
C SER A 76 -13.95 10.90 4.04
N ILE A 77 -14.24 9.63 4.30
CA ILE A 77 -14.77 8.67 3.36
C ILE A 77 -16.11 8.18 3.88
N SER A 78 -17.11 8.19 3.01
CA SER A 78 -18.44 7.60 3.24
C SER A 78 -18.70 6.59 2.14
N VAL A 79 -18.64 5.30 2.49
CA VAL A 79 -18.79 4.20 1.54
C VAL A 79 -20.05 3.42 1.85
N LYS A 80 -20.85 3.13 0.82
CA LYS A 80 -22.08 2.31 0.95
C LYS A 80 -21.89 0.87 0.45
N ASN A 81 -20.86 0.64 -0.36
CA ASN A 81 -20.57 -0.59 -1.07
C ASN A 81 -19.04 -0.71 -1.27
N TYR A 82 -18.57 -1.75 -1.95
CA TYR A 82 -17.14 -1.90 -2.20
C TYR A 82 -16.55 -0.67 -2.90
N GLN A 83 -15.48 -0.09 -2.34
CA GLN A 83 -14.72 1.01 -2.95
C GLN A 83 -13.23 0.83 -2.67
N SER A 84 -12.40 1.28 -3.61
CA SER A 84 -10.95 1.31 -3.45
C SER A 84 -10.43 2.73 -3.56
N VAL A 85 -9.45 3.07 -2.71
CA VAL A 85 -8.65 4.29 -2.79
C VAL A 85 -7.21 3.88 -3.06
N ARG A 86 -6.52 4.63 -3.93
CA ARG A 86 -5.09 4.47 -4.17
C ARG A 86 -4.37 5.79 -3.91
N LEU A 87 -3.27 5.69 -3.19
CA LEU A 87 -2.36 6.79 -2.92
C LEU A 87 -1.06 6.53 -3.67
N ASP A 88 -0.56 7.54 -4.37
CA ASP A 88 0.79 7.54 -4.94
C ASP A 88 1.73 8.17 -3.92
N LEU A 89 2.73 7.41 -3.48
CA LEU A 89 3.69 7.81 -2.46
C LEU A 89 5.09 8.11 -3.02
N LYS A 90 5.26 8.18 -4.35
CA LYS A 90 6.58 8.39 -4.98
C LYS A 90 7.31 9.66 -4.57
N GLN A 91 6.56 10.67 -4.17
CA GLN A 91 7.05 12.01 -3.83
C GLN A 91 7.43 12.17 -2.35
N TYR A 92 7.15 11.18 -1.51
CA TYR A 92 7.43 11.26 -0.07
C TYR A 92 8.69 10.48 0.29
N GLU A 93 9.38 10.90 1.33
CA GLU A 93 10.67 10.37 1.75
C GLU A 93 10.59 8.92 2.26
N GLU A 94 11.70 8.19 2.14
CA GLU A 94 11.87 6.87 2.77
C GLU A 94 11.69 6.96 4.30
N GLY A 95 11.00 5.97 4.87
CA GLY A 95 10.86 5.86 6.32
C GLY A 95 9.63 5.07 6.77
N ASP A 96 9.34 5.16 8.07
CA ASP A 96 8.15 4.56 8.67
C ASP A 96 6.90 5.40 8.38
N TYR A 97 5.84 4.71 7.97
CA TYR A 97 4.53 5.29 7.70
C TYR A 97 3.49 4.60 8.56
N GLU A 98 2.50 5.39 8.95
CA GLU A 98 1.33 4.95 9.71
C GLU A 98 0.07 5.28 8.92
N ILE A 99 -0.90 4.36 8.95
CA ILE A 99 -2.25 4.58 8.46
C ILE A 99 -3.23 4.37 9.59
N VAL A 100 -4.13 5.32 9.79
CA VAL A 100 -5.16 5.27 10.83
C VAL A 100 -6.53 5.57 10.23
N PHE A 101 -7.53 4.80 10.65
CA PHE A 101 -8.93 4.95 10.32
C PHE A 101 -9.71 5.23 11.61
N TYR A 102 -10.39 6.37 11.65
CA TYR A 102 -11.31 6.73 12.72
C TYR A 102 -12.73 6.64 12.20
N ASP A 103 -13.55 5.75 12.73
CA ASP A 103 -14.98 5.76 12.40
C ASP A 103 -15.77 6.73 13.29
N THR A 104 -17.05 6.92 12.94
CA THR A 104 -17.95 7.84 13.67
C THR A 104 -18.37 7.31 15.05
N GLU A 105 -18.12 6.04 15.34
CA GLU A 105 -18.42 5.39 16.61
C GLU A 105 -17.24 5.45 17.59
N GLY A 106 -16.09 5.97 17.16
CA GLY A 106 -14.88 6.08 17.96
C GLY A 106 -13.99 4.85 17.93
N ASN A 107 -14.25 3.89 17.04
CA ASN A 107 -13.33 2.78 16.81
C ASN A 107 -12.12 3.27 16.00
N VAL A 108 -10.97 2.67 16.31
CA VAL A 108 -9.71 2.97 15.64
C VAL A 108 -9.20 1.68 15.01
N ILE A 109 -8.86 1.78 13.72
CA ILE A 109 -8.13 0.75 12.99
C ILE A 109 -6.84 1.38 12.50
N ASP A 110 -5.70 0.79 12.81
CA ASP A 110 -4.40 1.35 12.49
C ASP A 110 -3.47 0.29 11.90
N GLY A 111 -2.41 0.73 11.23
CA GLY A 111 -1.34 -0.14 10.76
C GLY A 111 -0.13 0.66 10.31
N SER A 112 1.00 -0.01 10.20
CA SER A 112 2.26 0.61 9.81
C SER A 112 2.91 -0.11 8.64
N PHE A 113 3.65 0.63 7.82
CA PHE A 113 4.45 0.09 6.72
C PHE A 113 5.71 0.93 6.55
N TYR A 114 6.74 0.34 5.97
CA TYR A 114 7.98 1.04 5.66
C TYR A 114 8.00 1.40 4.18
N LEU A 115 8.16 2.68 3.84
CA LEU A 115 8.35 3.13 2.46
C LEU A 115 9.85 3.15 2.19
N ASN A 116 10.33 2.25 1.33
CA ASN A 116 11.72 2.23 0.90
C ASN A 116 11.96 3.00 -0.42
N ASP A 117 13.06 3.73 -0.53
CA ASP A 117 13.49 4.47 -1.72
C ASP A 117 14.23 3.62 -2.77
N ASN A 118 14.22 2.28 -2.67
CA ASN A 118 14.98 1.34 -3.50
C ASN A 118 14.67 1.38 -5.02
N PHE A 119 15.07 2.48 -5.66
CA PHE A 119 15.51 2.61 -7.04
C PHE A 119 17.04 2.78 -7.09
N LYS A 120 17.78 2.03 -6.25
CA LYS A 120 19.21 1.81 -6.52
C LYS A 120 19.34 0.61 -7.45
N ILE A 121 19.09 0.83 -8.75
CA ILE A 121 19.62 -0.06 -9.77
C ILE A 121 21.15 0.10 -9.70
N TYR A 122 21.82 -0.81 -9.01
CA TYR A 122 23.27 -0.97 -9.13
C TYR A 122 23.53 -1.53 -10.53
N THR A 123 23.57 -0.67 -11.55
CA THR A 123 24.25 -0.99 -12.81
C THR A 123 25.75 -0.99 -12.52
N HIS A 124 26.29 -2.15 -12.16
CA HIS A 124 27.71 -2.39 -12.38
C HIS A 124 27.89 -2.69 -13.88
N TYR A 125 28.79 -1.90 -14.49
CA TYR A 125 29.20 -1.92 -15.89
C TYR A 125 29.54 -3.32 -16.42
#